data_AF-A0A7K2MHC6-F1
#
_entry.id   AF-A0A7K2MHC6-F1
#
_cell.length_a   1.000
_cell.length_b   1.000
_cell.length_c   1.000
_cell.angle_alpha   90.00
_cell.angle_beta   90.00
_cell.angle_gamma   90.00
#
_symmetry.space_group_name_H-M   'P 1'
#
loop_
_entity.id
_entity.type
_entity.pdbx_description
1 polymer ?
#
loop_
_entity_poly.entity_id
_entity_poly.type
_entity_poly.pdbx_seq_one_letter_code
_entity_poly.pdbx_strand_id
1 'polypeptide(L)'
;MSGVGFLAVDSGGSGLRVVVGTAVGDGSGPPGPRGRRVSGEPVRTGPRGIDPEHLVGQLLPMARSLAEETGVTRLDTVVVGAAGLATLGD
;
A
#
# COMPACT_ATOMS: atom_id res chain seq x y z
N MET A 1 -13.23 18.35 6.40
CA MET A 1 -12.98 17.21 7.30
C MET A 1 -11.82 16.43 6.70
N SER A 2 -10.78 16.17 7.50
CA SER A 2 -9.65 15.32 7.12
C SER A 2 -10.15 13.91 6.87
N GLY A 3 -10.11 13.44 5.62
CA GLY A 3 -10.49 12.07 5.28
C GLY A 3 -9.47 11.10 5.88
N VAL A 4 -9.92 10.28 6.83
CA VAL A 4 -9.16 9.11 7.32
C VAL A 4 -9.22 8.05 6.24
N GLY A 5 -8.05 7.59 5.81
CA GLY A 5 -7.92 6.58 4.78
C GLY A 5 -7.28 5.28 5.27
N PHE A 6 -7.27 4.31 4.36
CA PHE A 6 -6.50 3.08 4.46
C PHE A 6 -5.49 3.01 3.31
N LEU A 7 -4.43 2.25 3.54
CA LEU A 7 -3.45 1.87 2.53
C LEU A 7 -3.56 0.36 2.29
N ALA A 8 -3.80 -0.05 1.06
CA ALA A 8 -3.76 -1.46 0.66
C ALA A 8 -2.51 -1.72 -0.18
N VAL A 9 -1.74 -2.73 0.19
CA VAL A 9 -0.47 -3.10 -0.43
C VAL A 9 -0.55 -4.54 -0.91
N ASP A 10 -0.24 -4.77 -2.19
CA ASP A 10 -0.19 -6.08 -2.84
C ASP A 10 1.21 -6.29 -3.43
N SER A 11 2.04 -7.08 -2.74
CA SER A 11 3.39 -7.44 -3.15
C SER A 11 3.39 -8.78 -3.88
N GLY A 12 3.43 -8.76 -5.21
CA GLY A 12 3.43 -9.96 -6.04
C GLY A 12 4.77 -10.20 -6.75
N GLY A 13 4.89 -11.35 -7.41
CA GLY A 13 6.07 -11.68 -8.23
C GLY A 13 6.27 -10.76 -9.45
N SER A 14 5.27 -9.94 -9.79
CA SER A 14 5.33 -8.95 -10.87
C SER A 14 5.63 -7.52 -10.39
N GLY A 15 5.86 -7.31 -9.09
CA GLY A 15 6.02 -5.97 -8.51
C GLY A 15 5.05 -5.65 -7.38
N LEU A 16 5.03 -4.36 -7.00
CA LEU A 16 4.30 -3.84 -5.86
C LEU A 16 3.14 -2.95 -6.33
N ARG A 17 1.92 -3.21 -5.85
CA ARG A 17 0.75 -2.36 -6.12
C ARG A 17 0.28 -1.75 -4.81
N VAL A 18 -0.06 -0.47 -4.85
CA VAL A 18 -0.46 0.29 -3.66
C VAL A 18 -1.71 1.10 -3.98
N VAL A 19 -2.69 1.06 -3.07
CA VAL A 19 -3.95 1.80 -3.18
C VAL A 19 -4.17 2.61 -1.91
N VAL A 20 -4.56 3.88 -2.06
CA VAL A 20 -5.15 4.68 -0.98
C VAL A 20 -6.65 4.74 -1.19
N GLY A 21 -7.42 4.57 -0.12
CA GLY A 21 -8.88 4.67 -0.15
C GLY A 21 -9.47 5.12 1.18
N THR A 22 -10.79 5.32 1.21
CA THR A 22 -11.54 5.73 2.40
C THR A 22 -12.57 4.66 2.77
N ALA A 23 -12.68 4.36 4.07
CA ALA A 23 -13.63 3.34 4.57
C ALA A 23 -15.06 3.89 4.73
N VAL A 24 -15.19 5.21 4.82
CA VAL A 24 -16.46 5.93 4.88
C VAL A 24 -16.46 7.02 3.81
N GLY A 25 -17.66 7.43 3.39
CA GLY A 25 -17.79 8.57 2.50
C GLY A 25 -17.31 9.84 3.19
N ASP A 26 -16.74 10.73 2.41
CA ASP A 26 -16.27 12.04 2.88
C ASP A 26 -16.68 13.12 1.88
N GLY A 27 -16.25 14.36 2.13
CA GLY A 27 -16.53 15.49 1.23
C GLY A 27 -16.00 15.32 -0.20
N SER A 28 -15.23 14.25 -0.48
CA SER A 28 -14.70 13.92 -1.81
C SER A 28 -15.51 12.82 -2.52
N GLY A 29 -16.42 12.13 -1.84
CA GLY A 29 -17.29 11.12 -2.46
C GLY A 29 -17.59 9.90 -1.59
N PRO A 30 -18.24 8.86 -2.14
CA PRO A 30 -18.56 7.62 -1.42
C PRO A 30 -17.30 6.86 -0.97
N PRO A 31 -17.39 5.90 -0.03
CA PRO A 31 -16.24 5.06 0.36
C PRO A 31 -15.61 4.34 -0.84
N GLY A 32 -14.31 4.08 -0.76
CA GLY A 32 -13.61 3.25 -1.75
C GLY A 32 -12.22 3.78 -2.16
N PRO A 33 -11.66 3.25 -3.26
CA PRO A 33 -10.35 3.66 -3.77
C PRO A 33 -10.37 5.13 -4.16
N ARG A 34 -9.29 5.85 -3.83
CA ARG A 34 -9.05 7.24 -4.23
C ARG A 34 -7.89 7.36 -5.21
N GLY A 35 -6.89 6.48 -5.10
CA GLY A 35 -5.75 6.46 -6.02
C GLY A 35 -4.97 5.16 -5.95
N ARG A 36 -4.19 4.87 -7.00
CA ARG A 36 -3.35 3.68 -7.12
C ARG A 36 -2.00 4.00 -7.74
N ARG A 37 -0.95 3.33 -7.27
CA ARG A 37 0.38 3.29 -7.90
C ARG A 37 0.87 1.86 -8.03
N VAL A 38 1.81 1.66 -8.96
CA VAL A 38 2.43 0.36 -9.25
C VAL A 38 3.93 0.56 -9.46
N SER A 39 4.73 -0.30 -8.84
CA SER A 39 6.12 -0.54 -9.19
C SER A 39 6.20 -1.86 -9.95
N GLY A 40 6.86 -1.87 -11.12
CA GLY A 40 7.13 -3.10 -11.87
C GLY A 40 8.33 -3.89 -11.32
N GLU A 41 9.01 -3.37 -10.30
CA GLU A 41 10.13 -4.04 -9.64
C GLU A 41 9.62 -4.96 -8.53
N PRO A 42 9.81 -6.29 -8.62
CA PRO A 42 9.49 -7.20 -7.54
C PRO A 42 10.27 -6.87 -6.28
N VAL A 43 9.61 -6.98 -5.13
CA VAL A 43 10.29 -6.86 -3.84
C VAL A 43 11.26 -8.03 -3.69
N ARG A 44 12.43 -7.75 -3.11
CA ARG A 44 13.48 -8.75 -2.95
C ARG A 44 13.02 -9.78 -1.93
N THR A 45 13.29 -11.04 -2.21
CA THR A 45 13.03 -12.14 -1.28
C THR A 45 14.32 -12.91 -1.08
N GLY A 46 14.55 -13.35 0.15
CA GLY A 46 15.66 -14.23 0.54
C GLY A 46 15.15 -15.42 1.35
N PRO A 47 16.07 -16.21 1.94
CA PRO A 47 15.70 -17.40 2.72
C PRO A 47 14.72 -17.13 3.86
N ARG A 48 14.75 -15.91 4.43
CA ARG A 48 13.83 -15.48 5.51
C ARG A 48 12.58 -14.77 5.02
N GLY A 49 12.28 -14.85 3.73
CA GLY A 49 11.14 -14.16 3.13
C GLY A 49 11.46 -12.79 2.55
N ILE A 50 10.50 -11.87 2.63
CA ILE A 50 10.58 -10.53 2.04
C ILE A 50 11.67 -9.69 2.70
N ASP A 51 12.46 -9.00 1.89
CA ASP A 51 13.37 -7.95 2.31
C ASP A 51 12.56 -6.72 2.77
N PRO A 52 12.52 -6.42 4.08
CA PRO A 52 11.69 -5.34 4.61
C PRO A 52 12.23 -3.97 4.20
N GLU A 53 13.54 -3.80 4.05
CA GLU A 53 14.13 -2.52 3.65
C GLU A 53 13.80 -2.22 2.19
N HIS A 54 13.89 -3.24 1.32
CA HIS A 54 13.50 -3.08 -0.08
C HIS A 54 11.99 -2.80 -0.22
N LEU A 55 11.13 -3.48 0.55
CA LEU A 55 9.69 -3.22 0.57
C LEU A 55 9.40 -1.77 0.96
N VAL A 56 9.92 -1.31 2.10
CA VAL A 56 9.67 0.04 2.63
C VAL A 56 10.22 1.12 1.70
N GLY A 57 11.38 0.85 1.09
CA GLY A 57 12.01 1.74 0.09
C GLY A 57 11.13 1.99 -1.13
N GLN A 58 10.40 0.97 -1.61
CA GLN A 58 9.41 1.15 -2.68
C GLN A 58 8.07 1.72 -2.17
N LEU A 59 7.59 1.26 -1.02
CA LEU A 59 6.25 1.56 -0.49
C LEU A 59 6.10 3.02 -0.05
N LEU A 60 7.03 3.55 0.75
CA LEU A 60 6.88 4.87 1.35
C LEU A 60 6.77 6.00 0.32
N PRO A 61 7.58 6.05 -0.76
CA PRO A 61 7.41 7.05 -1.80
C PRO A 61 6.02 6.97 -2.46
N MET A 62 5.55 5.76 -2.80
CA MET A 62 4.23 5.57 -3.40
C MET A 62 3.10 5.99 -2.48
N ALA A 63 3.17 5.65 -1.19
CA ALA A 63 2.16 6.01 -0.20
C ALA A 63 2.08 7.53 0.01
N ARG A 64 3.22 8.22 0.08
CA ARG A 64 3.28 9.69 0.23
C ARG A 64 2.68 10.39 -0.97
N SER A 65 3.08 10.02 -2.19
CA SER A 65 2.51 10.60 -3.41
C SER A 65 1.01 10.35 -3.49
N LEU A 66 0.54 9.14 -3.17
CA LEU A 66 -0.90 8.86 -3.17
C LEU A 66 -1.67 9.67 -2.12
N ALA A 67 -1.14 9.82 -0.91
CA ALA A 67 -1.76 10.63 0.13
C ALA A 67 -1.90 12.09 -0.31
N GLU A 68 -0.85 12.66 -0.91
CA GLU A 68 -0.85 14.01 -1.47
C GLU A 68 -1.88 14.17 -2.60
N GLU A 69 -1.88 13.25 -3.57
CA GLU A 69 -2.78 13.30 -4.73
C GLU A 69 -4.25 13.12 -4.38
N THR A 70 -4.54 12.33 -3.34
CA THR A 70 -5.91 11.99 -2.94
C THR A 70 -6.46 12.91 -1.85
N GLY A 71 -5.61 13.76 -1.24
CA GLY A 71 -5.97 14.60 -0.10
C GLY A 71 -6.22 13.81 1.20
N VAL A 72 -5.87 12.52 1.23
CA VAL A 72 -5.92 11.71 2.46
C VAL A 72 -4.78 12.13 3.37
N THR A 73 -5.13 12.77 4.48
CA THR A 73 -4.15 13.37 5.41
C THR A 73 -3.68 12.42 6.50
N ARG A 74 -4.39 11.30 6.69
CA ARG A 74 -4.07 10.28 7.70
C ARG A 74 -4.47 8.90 7.20
N LEU A 75 -3.55 7.94 7.32
CA LEU A 75 -3.81 6.52 7.08
C LEU A 75 -3.88 5.81 8.43
N ASP A 76 -5.05 5.35 8.84
CA ASP A 76 -5.23 4.64 10.13
C ASP A 76 -5.07 3.13 10.02
N THR A 77 -5.20 2.60 8.81
CA THR A 77 -5.09 1.18 8.54
C THR A 77 -4.16 0.95 7.36
N VAL A 78 -3.24 -0.01 7.52
CA VAL A 78 -2.46 -0.56 6.42
C VAL A 78 -2.77 -2.05 6.32
N VAL A 79 -3.21 -2.48 5.14
CA VAL A 79 -3.42 -3.90 4.82
C VAL A 79 -2.32 -4.32 3.87
N VAL A 80 -1.51 -5.30 4.29
CA VAL A 80 -0.39 -5.82 3.49
C VAL A 80 -0.69 -7.26 3.10
N GLY A 81 -0.86 -7.48 1.80
CA GLY A 81 -0.84 -8.79 1.18
C GLY A 81 0.46 -9.00 0.43
N ALA A 82 1.01 -10.21 0.50
CA ALA A 82 2.15 -10.60 -0.31
C ALA A 82 2.01 -12.02 -0.85
N ALA A 83 2.53 -12.25 -2.05
CA ALA A 83 2.69 -13.61 -2.57
C ALA A 83 3.56 -14.42 -1.59
N GLY A 84 3.04 -15.57 -1.16
CA GLY A 84 3.70 -16.41 -0.15
C GLY A 84 3.60 -15.89 1.28
N LEU A 85 2.79 -14.86 1.59
CA LEU A 85 2.63 -14.33 2.97
C LEU A 85 2.30 -15.43 3.98
N ALA A 86 1.46 -16.41 3.59
CA ALA A 86 1.09 -17.55 4.44
C ALA A 86 2.25 -18.53 4.72
N THR A 87 3.38 -18.38 4.03
CA THR A 87 4.57 -19.24 4.12
C THR A 87 5.84 -18.42 4.43
N LEU A 88 5.71 -17.17 4.89
CA LEU A 88 6.85 -16.33 5.30
C LEU A 88 7.19 -16.59 6.78
N GLY A 89 8.42 -17.02 7.01
CA GLY A 89 8.92 -17.44 8.33
C GLY A 89 8.99 -18.96 8.42
N ASP A 90 10.12 -19.48 8.89
CA ASP A 90 10.21 -20.87 9.35
C ASP A 90 9.19 -21.14 10.48
#